data_AF-A0A7J5V2Q4-F1
#
_entry.id   AF-A0A7J5V2Q4-F1
#
_cell.length_a   1.000
_cell.length_b   1.000
_cell.length_c   1.000
_cell.angle_alpha   90.00
_cell.angle_beta   90.00
_cell.angle_gamma   90.00
#
_symmetry.space_group_name_H-M   'P 1'
#
loop_
_entity.id
_entity.type
_entity.pdbx_description
1 polymer ?
#
loop_
_entity_poly.entity_id
_entity_poly.type
_entity_poly.pdbx_seq_one_letter_code
_entity_poly.pdbx_strand_id
1 'polypeptide(L)'
;MTPFQRFISKQLALAAGLGGITWYVFSEWAPNNKTLAWPFLLLFFIAVNSLLFWMNQRAQQKKLTTYANYFMLASFLKLVVYLVVIVVYLLYFRSETIPFLITFFMYYVAFTALEVGSVAIMKSKQTNQ
;
A
#
# COMPACT_ATOMS: atom_id res chain seq x y z
N MET A 1 -17.19 11.89 -11.16
CA MET A 1 -16.31 11.07 -10.29
C MET A 1 -15.47 12.00 -9.43
N THR A 2 -15.59 11.91 -8.11
CA THR A 2 -14.73 12.69 -7.20
C THR A 2 -13.28 12.21 -7.29
N PRO A 3 -12.28 13.07 -7.03
CA PRO A 3 -10.86 12.67 -7.04
C PRO A 3 -10.57 11.50 -6.08
N PHE A 4 -11.31 11.39 -4.97
CA PHE A 4 -11.29 10.26 -4.03
C PHE A 4 -11.72 8.94 -4.70
N GLN A 5 -12.82 8.94 -5.45
CA GLN A 5 -13.31 7.75 -6.17
C GLN A 5 -12.31 7.28 -7.22
N ARG A 6 -11.66 8.19 -7.97
CA ARG A 6 -10.63 7.80 -8.94
C ARG A 6 -9.41 7.14 -8.28
N PHE A 7 -9.02 7.59 -7.09
CA PHE A 7 -7.91 6.99 -6.36
C PHE A 7 -8.29 5.58 -5.85
N ILE A 8 -9.45 5.44 -5.21
CA ILE A 8 -9.96 4.15 -4.72
C ILE A 8 -10.15 3.15 -5.86
N SER A 9 -10.71 3.56 -7.02
CA SER A 9 -10.87 2.66 -8.16
C SER A 9 -9.53 2.15 -8.71
N LYS A 10 -8.50 3.00 -8.78
CA LYS A 10 -7.14 2.57 -9.19
C LYS A 10 -6.51 1.65 -8.16
N GLN A 11 -6.71 1.96 -6.87
CA GLN A 11 -6.23 1.15 -5.77
C GLN A 11 -6.87 -0.25 -5.76
N LEU A 12 -8.18 -0.33 -5.99
CA LEU A 12 -8.93 -1.58 -6.09
C LEU A 12 -8.58 -2.37 -7.35
N ALA A 13 -8.37 -1.70 -8.50
CA ALA A 13 -7.92 -2.36 -9.72
C ALA A 13 -6.53 -3.00 -9.55
N LEU A 14 -5.59 -2.27 -8.92
CA LEU A 14 -4.26 -2.81 -8.61
C LEU A 14 -4.34 -3.94 -7.58
N ALA A 15 -5.18 -3.80 -6.55
CA ALA A 15 -5.43 -4.86 -5.57
C ALA A 15 -5.99 -6.13 -6.22
N ALA A 16 -6.95 -5.99 -7.14
CA ALA A 16 -7.53 -7.11 -7.89
C ALA A 16 -6.48 -7.78 -8.79
N GLY A 17 -5.65 -6.99 -9.49
CA GLY A 17 -4.55 -7.52 -10.31
C GLY A 17 -3.52 -8.27 -9.49
N LEU A 18 -3.07 -7.69 -8.38
CA LEU A 18 -2.12 -8.32 -7.46
C LEU A 18 -2.69 -9.58 -6.79
N GLY A 19 -3.98 -9.56 -6.43
CA GLY A 19 -4.70 -10.73 -5.90
C GLY A 19 -4.80 -11.87 -6.91
N GLY A 20 -5.07 -11.54 -8.18
CA GLY A 20 -5.06 -12.52 -9.28
C GLY A 20 -3.67 -13.12 -9.52
N ILE A 21 -2.63 -12.29 -9.51
CA ILE A 21 -1.23 -12.75 -9.68
C ILE A 21 -0.81 -13.63 -8.51
N THR A 22 -1.08 -13.22 -7.27
CA THR A 22 -0.73 -14.05 -6.10
C THR A 22 -1.50 -15.36 -6.09
N TRP A 23 -2.79 -15.36 -6.41
CA TRP A 23 -3.54 -16.60 -6.58
C TRP A 23 -2.86 -17.50 -7.62
N TYR A 24 -2.62 -17.00 -8.84
CA TYR A 24 -2.01 -17.78 -9.91
C TYR A 24 -0.63 -18.37 -9.53
N VAL A 25 0.23 -17.57 -8.92
CA VAL A 25 1.56 -17.99 -8.44
C VAL A 25 1.44 -19.06 -7.34
N PHE A 26 0.55 -18.88 -6.36
CA PHE A 26 0.34 -19.88 -5.30
C PHE A 26 -0.37 -21.15 -5.79
N SER A 27 -1.12 -21.10 -6.88
CA SER A 27 -1.75 -22.29 -7.47
C SER A 27 -0.78 -23.16 -8.27
N GLU A 28 0.17 -22.56 -8.99
CA GLU A 28 1.07 -23.33 -9.87
C GLU A 28 2.47 -23.59 -9.27
N TRP A 29 3.01 -22.67 -8.47
CA TRP A 29 4.43 -22.73 -8.06
C TRP A 29 4.66 -23.17 -6.62
N ALA A 30 3.62 -23.19 -5.76
CA ALA A 30 3.77 -23.51 -4.35
C ALA A 30 2.57 -24.29 -3.75
N PRO A 31 2.40 -25.58 -4.08
CA PRO A 31 1.30 -26.39 -3.53
C PRO A 31 1.36 -26.53 -1.99
N ASN A 32 2.57 -26.59 -1.41
CA ASN A 32 2.80 -26.83 0.03
C ASN A 32 3.16 -25.58 0.85
N ASN A 33 3.47 -24.44 0.22
CA ASN A 33 3.89 -23.21 0.91
C ASN A 33 2.88 -22.08 0.66
N LYS A 34 1.60 -22.36 0.87
CA LYS A 34 0.55 -21.33 0.78
C LYS A 34 0.62 -20.46 2.03
N THR A 35 1.10 -19.23 1.88
CA THR A 35 0.97 -18.25 2.94
C THR A 35 -0.49 -17.83 3.07
N LEU A 36 -1.23 -18.36 4.06
CA LEU A 36 -2.64 -18.01 4.28
C LEU A 36 -2.88 -16.51 4.53
N ALA A 37 -1.82 -15.74 4.78
CA ALA A 37 -1.87 -14.32 5.05
C ALA A 37 -2.00 -13.41 3.81
N TRP A 38 -1.87 -13.93 2.58
CA TRP A 38 -1.93 -13.09 1.36
C TRP A 38 -3.21 -12.23 1.21
N PRO A 39 -4.44 -12.70 1.54
CA PRO A 39 -5.63 -11.85 1.42
C PRO A 39 -5.72 -10.84 2.58
N PHE A 40 -5.23 -11.21 3.77
CA PHE A 40 -5.16 -10.29 4.92
C PHE A 40 -4.16 -9.15 4.67
N LEU A 41 -3.01 -9.45 4.06
CA LEU A 41 -2.05 -8.43 3.61
C LEU A 41 -2.68 -7.47 2.61
N LEU A 42 -3.44 -7.98 1.65
CA LEU A 42 -4.12 -7.15 0.66
C LEU A 42 -5.12 -6.18 1.31
N LEU A 43 -5.96 -6.69 2.21
CA LEU A 43 -6.91 -5.86 2.98
C LEU A 43 -6.18 -4.83 3.84
N PHE A 44 -5.10 -5.23 4.49
CA PHE A 44 -4.28 -4.34 5.30
C PHE A 44 -3.65 -3.22 4.47
N PHE A 45 -3.08 -3.54 3.31
CA PHE A 45 -2.54 -2.54 2.38
C PHE A 45 -3.63 -1.59 1.87
N ILE A 46 -4.83 -2.10 1.58
CA ILE A 46 -5.96 -1.26 1.20
C ILE A 46 -6.31 -0.29 2.33
N ALA A 47 -6.51 -0.80 3.54
CA ALA A 47 -6.89 -0.01 4.71
C ALA A 47 -5.88 1.09 5.03
N VAL A 48 -4.59 0.77 5.06
CA VAL A 48 -3.51 1.71 5.38
C VAL A 48 -3.41 2.80 4.31
N ASN A 49 -3.46 2.44 3.03
CA ASN A 49 -3.42 3.43 1.95
C ASN A 49 -4.68 4.30 1.89
N SER A 50 -5.86 3.76 2.19
CA SER A 50 -7.09 4.56 2.28
C SER A 50 -7.04 5.54 3.45
N LEU A 51 -6.52 5.12 4.61
CA LEU A 51 -6.30 5.99 5.76
C LEU A 51 -5.32 7.13 5.44
N LEU A 52 -4.19 6.79 4.81
CA LEU A 52 -3.20 7.77 4.32
C LEU A 52 -3.81 8.76 3.35
N PHE A 53 -4.59 8.29 2.37
CA PHE A 53 -5.26 9.17 1.41
C PHE A 53 -6.21 10.14 2.10
N TRP A 54 -6.99 9.67 3.08
CA TRP A 54 -7.89 10.51 3.86
C TRP A 54 -7.13 11.55 4.71
N MET A 55 -6.04 11.15 5.35
CA MET A 55 -5.16 12.06 6.08
C MET A 55 -4.54 13.12 5.15
N ASN A 56 -4.04 12.71 3.98
CA ASN A 56 -3.47 13.59 2.98
C ASN A 56 -4.51 14.58 2.44
N GLN A 57 -5.73 14.14 2.20
CA GLN A 57 -6.82 14.99 1.71
C GLN A 57 -7.20 16.08 2.74
N ARG A 58 -7.19 15.75 4.04
CA ARG A 58 -7.36 16.75 5.11
C ARG A 58 -6.18 17.72 5.20
N ALA A 59 -4.96 17.23 4.95
CA ALA A 59 -3.76 18.05 4.98
C ALA A 59 -3.66 19.02 3.78
N GLN A 60 -4.29 18.71 2.63
CA GLN A 60 -4.31 19.62 1.46
C GLN A 60 -5.08 20.92 1.68
N GLN A 61 -5.92 21.01 2.71
CA GLN A 61 -6.56 22.28 3.09
C GLN A 61 -5.60 23.23 3.84
N LYS A 62 -4.39 22.78 4.18
CA LYS A 62 -3.35 23.56 4.87
C LYS A 62 -2.25 24.01 3.89
N LYS A 63 -1.40 24.95 4.31
CA LYS A 63 -0.26 25.46 3.52
C LYS A 63 0.62 24.31 2.98
N LEU A 64 1.19 24.48 1.78
CA LEU A 64 2.00 23.46 1.09
C LEU A 64 3.17 22.90 1.92
N THR A 65 3.83 23.75 2.72
CA THR A 65 4.90 23.33 3.64
C THR A 65 4.39 22.40 4.74
N THR A 66 3.18 22.66 5.26
CA THR A 66 2.55 21.77 6.23
C THR A 66 2.15 20.44 5.59
N TYR A 67 1.61 20.48 4.36
CA TYR A 67 1.27 19.25 3.62
C TYR A 67 2.48 18.32 3.41
N ALA A 68 3.63 18.86 3.01
CA ALA A 68 4.85 18.08 2.81
C ALA A 68 5.32 17.38 4.10
N ASN A 69 5.32 18.10 5.23
CA ASN A 69 5.69 17.52 6.53
C ASN A 69 4.73 16.42 6.97
N TYR A 70 3.41 16.61 6.76
CA TYR A 70 2.41 15.58 7.07
C TYR A 70 2.58 14.34 6.18
N PHE A 71 2.81 14.53 4.88
CA PHE A 71 3.03 13.41 3.95
C PHE A 71 4.27 12.59 4.32
N MET A 72 5.38 13.26 4.66
CA MET A 72 6.61 12.59 5.11
C MET A 72 6.40 11.83 6.42
N LEU A 73 5.75 12.45 7.42
CA LEU A 73 5.48 11.80 8.70
C LEU A 73 4.55 10.59 8.53
N ALA A 74 3.50 10.71 7.72
CA ALA A 74 2.56 9.63 7.48
C ALA A 74 3.22 8.46 6.71
N SER A 75 4.09 8.76 5.73
CA SER A 75 4.88 7.76 5.01
C SER A 75 5.88 7.04 5.93
N PHE A 76 6.50 7.77 6.87
CA PHE A 76 7.39 7.19 7.87
C PHE A 76 6.62 6.28 8.84
N LEU A 77 5.48 6.74 9.36
CA LEU A 77 4.63 5.91 10.23
C LEU A 77 4.18 4.63 9.52
N LYS A 78 3.82 4.72 8.23
CA LYS A 78 3.47 3.56 7.40
C LYS A 78 4.57 2.52 7.39
N LEU A 79 5.81 2.93 7.16
CA LEU A 79 6.99 2.06 7.19
C LEU A 79 7.18 1.38 8.55
N VAL A 80 7.02 2.12 9.65
CA VAL A 80 7.11 1.56 11.01
C VAL A 80 6.02 0.52 11.25
N VAL A 81 4.77 0.81 10.89
CA VAL A 81 3.66 -0.14 11.02
C VAL A 81 3.92 -1.40 10.18
N TYR A 82 4.44 -1.24 8.97
CA TYR A 82 4.79 -2.36 8.08
C TYR A 82 5.89 -3.23 8.68
N LEU A 83 6.92 -2.61 9.26
CA LEU A 83 7.98 -3.33 9.96
C LEU A 83 7.43 -4.13 11.14
N VAL A 84 6.56 -3.54 11.95
CA VAL A 84 5.93 -4.23 13.09
C VAL A 84 5.11 -5.43 12.60
N VAL A 85 4.30 -5.27 11.55
CA VAL A 85 3.50 -6.37 10.98
C VAL A 85 4.40 -7.51 10.48
N ILE A 86 5.50 -7.19 9.80
CA ILE A 86 6.47 -8.18 9.34
C ILE A 86 7.05 -8.93 10.54
N VAL A 87 7.61 -8.22 11.52
CA VAL A 87 8.26 -8.84 12.69
C VAL A 87 7.27 -9.73 13.44
N VAL A 88 6.07 -9.22 13.71
CA VAL A 88 5.01 -9.99 14.39
C VAL A 88 4.70 -11.27 13.60
N TYR A 89 4.51 -11.20 12.28
CA TYR A 89 4.21 -12.39 11.47
C TYR A 89 5.34 -13.42 11.51
N LEU A 90 6.58 -12.97 11.36
CA LEU A 90 7.77 -13.84 11.37
C LEU A 90 7.97 -14.56 12.70
N LEU A 91 7.50 -13.99 13.82
CA LEU A 91 7.57 -14.65 15.12
C LEU A 91 6.63 -15.87 15.21
N TYR A 92 5.46 -15.80 14.57
CA TYR A 92 4.45 -16.88 14.60
C TYR A 92 4.61 -17.91 13.47
N PHE A 93 5.03 -17.48 12.27
CA PHE A 93 5.02 -18.32 11.05
C PHE A 93 6.37 -18.37 10.35
N ARG A 94 7.41 -18.86 11.06
CA ARG A 94 8.78 -18.91 10.54
C ARG A 94 8.94 -19.71 9.24
N SER A 95 8.16 -20.78 9.05
CA SER A 95 8.19 -21.61 7.84
C SER A 95 7.75 -20.87 6.58
N GLU A 96 6.95 -19.82 6.73
CA GLU A 96 6.40 -19.03 5.61
C GLU A 96 7.12 -17.68 5.43
N THR A 97 8.24 -17.46 6.12
CA THR A 97 8.93 -16.17 6.16
C THR A 97 9.27 -15.65 4.77
N ILE A 98 9.90 -16.47 3.93
CA ILE A 98 10.35 -16.06 2.59
C ILE A 98 9.18 -15.70 1.68
N PRO A 99 8.17 -16.57 1.46
CA PRO A 99 7.03 -16.24 0.57
C PRO A 99 6.22 -15.05 1.10
N PHE A 100 6.08 -14.91 2.43
CA PHE A 100 5.44 -13.76 3.04
C PHE A 100 6.20 -12.46 2.74
N LEU A 101 7.52 -12.44 2.96
CA LEU A 101 8.34 -11.23 2.79
C LEU A 101 8.33 -10.74 1.33
N ILE A 102 8.43 -11.67 0.38
CA ILE A 102 8.40 -11.36 -1.06
C ILE A 102 7.04 -10.78 -1.45
N THR A 103 5.95 -11.41 -1.01
CA THR A 103 4.58 -10.95 -1.28
C THR A 103 4.35 -9.57 -0.67
N PHE A 104 4.76 -9.39 0.58
CA PHE A 104 4.69 -8.11 1.29
C PHE A 104 5.46 -7.02 0.54
N PHE A 105 6.68 -7.32 0.10
CA PHE A 105 7.52 -6.38 -0.62
C PHE A 105 6.93 -5.99 -1.97
N MET A 106 6.40 -6.95 -2.75
CA MET A 106 5.73 -6.65 -4.01
C MET A 106 4.52 -5.74 -3.81
N TYR A 107 3.68 -6.04 -2.80
CA TYR A 107 2.54 -5.19 -2.47
C TYR A 107 3.00 -3.80 -2.04
N TYR A 108 4.03 -3.74 -1.20
CA TYR A 108 4.63 -2.47 -0.77
C TYR A 108 5.03 -1.59 -1.93
N VAL A 109 5.82 -2.11 -2.87
CA VAL A 109 6.30 -1.35 -4.02
C VAL A 109 5.15 -0.90 -4.90
N ALA A 110 4.21 -1.80 -5.23
CA ALA A 110 3.09 -1.50 -6.12
C ALA A 110 2.14 -0.43 -5.55
N PHE A 111 1.75 -0.56 -4.28
CA PHE A 111 0.89 0.44 -3.63
C PHE A 111 1.60 1.77 -3.40
N THR A 112 2.90 1.74 -3.06
CA THR A 112 3.69 2.97 -2.86
C THR A 112 3.90 3.72 -4.18
N ALA A 113 4.14 3.01 -5.29
CA ALA A 113 4.26 3.62 -6.61
C ALA A 113 2.96 4.36 -7.02
N LEU A 114 1.79 3.77 -6.75
CA LEU A 114 0.52 4.44 -6.97
C LEU A 114 0.33 5.68 -6.09
N GLU A 115 0.66 5.58 -4.80
CA GLU A 115 0.53 6.69 -3.86
C GLU A 115 1.44 7.87 -4.27
N VAL A 116 2.74 7.62 -4.43
CA VAL A 116 3.72 8.64 -4.83
C VAL A 116 3.39 9.22 -6.20
N GLY A 117 3.00 8.38 -7.17
CA GLY A 117 2.57 8.84 -8.49
C GLY A 117 1.34 9.76 -8.42
N SER A 118 0.36 9.44 -7.57
CA SER A 118 -0.82 10.28 -7.39
C SER A 118 -0.50 11.66 -6.79
N VAL A 119 0.44 11.72 -5.85
CA VAL A 119 0.89 12.98 -5.22
C VAL A 119 1.74 13.81 -6.18
N ALA A 120 2.65 13.17 -6.92
CA ALA A 120 3.51 13.84 -7.91
C ALA A 120 2.68 14.51 -9.03
N ILE A 121 1.65 13.82 -9.53
CA ILE A 121 0.73 14.34 -10.55
C ILE A 121 -0.11 15.52 -10.01
N MET A 122 -0.47 15.52 -8.71
CA MET A 122 -1.15 16.67 -8.12
C MET A 122 -0.23 17.91 -8.01
N LYS A 123 1.04 17.71 -7.68
CA LYS A 123 2.02 18.80 -7.55
C LYS A 123 2.26 19.52 -8.89
N SER A 124 2.34 18.79 -10.01
CA SER A 124 2.55 19.41 -11.33
C SER A 124 1.36 20.26 -11.80
N LYS A 125 0.15 20.00 -11.28
CA LYS A 125 -1.04 20.81 -11.56
C LYS A 125 -1.10 22.12 -10.79
N GLN A 126 -0.48 22.20 -9.61
CA GLN A 126 -0.42 23.43 -8.79
C GLN A 126 0.71 24.38 -9.21
N THR A 127 1.75 23.90 -9.88
CA THR A 127 2.85 24.77 -10.38
C THR A 127 2.50 25.48 -11.69
N ASN A 128 1.43 25.07 -12.37
CA ASN A 128 0.94 25.68 -13.62
C ASN A 128 -0.32 26.56 -13.42
N GLN A 129 -0.62 26.94 -12.19
CA GLN A 129 -1.62 27.97 -11.84
C GLN A 129 -0.93 29.08 -11.06
#